data_AF-A0AAW0CWQ3-F1
#
_entry.id   AF-A0AAW0CWQ3-F1
#
_cell.length_a   1.000
_cell.length_b   1.000
_cell.length_c   1.000
_cell.angle_alpha   90.00
_cell.angle_beta   90.00
_cell.angle_gamma   90.00
#
_symmetry.space_group_name_H-M   'P 1'
#
loop_
_entity.id
_entity.type
_entity.pdbx_description
1 polymer ?
#
loop_
_entity_poly.entity_id
_entity_poly.type
_entity_poly.pdbx_seq_one_letter_code
_entity_poly.pdbx_strand_id
1 'polypeptide(L)'
;MHQSPFLNKTGTNFVPSPAEKLEIRQLISARQERLAQLQAEQEELQSFIDNHIPLVAPIRRIHADILREIFIHSIPLHDVPFPRTLDAPLLFTAVCRLWREVAVSTPELWNRIHIALPRPKCLPITDEFRSFMHLWGEGVRIWLERSGTRPLALSDGIKKIFTTSTAELSSLEELECRSIW
;
A
#
# COMPACT_ATOMS: atom_id res chain seq x y z
N MET A 1 12.54 11.58 -42.05
CA MET A 1 13.57 10.81 -41.31
C MET A 1 14.90 10.99 -42.03
N HIS A 2 15.81 11.81 -41.51
CA HIS A 2 17.14 11.97 -42.12
C HIS A 2 17.99 10.74 -41.77
N GLN A 3 18.25 9.89 -42.76
CA GLN A 3 19.20 8.78 -42.64
C GLN A 3 20.62 9.31 -42.43
N SER A 4 21.42 8.60 -41.63
CA SER A 4 22.82 8.98 -41.36
C SER A 4 23.65 8.97 -42.64
N PRO A 5 24.52 9.97 -42.89
CA PRO A 5 25.43 9.96 -44.04
C PRO A 5 26.45 8.81 -43.98
N PHE A 6 26.60 8.17 -42.81
CA PHE A 6 27.46 7.00 -42.60
C PHE A 6 26.71 5.67 -42.70
N LEU A 7 25.43 5.66 -43.08
CA LEU A 7 24.60 4.45 -43.09
C LEU A 7 25.21 3.32 -43.93
N ASN A 8 25.72 3.65 -45.12
CA ASN A 8 26.38 2.72 -46.03
C ASN A 8 27.73 2.16 -45.53
N LYS A 9 28.29 2.75 -44.47
CA LYS A 9 29.55 2.32 -43.84
C LYS A 9 29.31 1.43 -42.60
N THR A 10 28.06 1.31 -42.13
CA THR A 10 27.73 0.47 -40.97
C THR A 10 27.91 -1.02 -41.28
N GLY A 11 28.47 -1.79 -40.33
CA GLY A 11 28.75 -3.21 -40.52
C GLY A 11 29.99 -3.55 -41.39
N THR A 12 30.82 -2.56 -41.70
CA THR A 12 32.07 -2.73 -42.48
C THR A 12 33.32 -2.49 -41.63
N ASN A 13 34.50 -2.87 -42.12
CA ASN A 13 35.80 -2.55 -41.51
C ASN A 13 36.25 -1.08 -41.77
N PHE A 14 35.30 -0.17 -41.99
CA PHE A 14 35.58 1.24 -42.28
C PHE A 14 36.27 1.93 -41.09
N VAL A 15 37.38 2.61 -41.34
CA VAL A 15 38.14 3.38 -40.33
C VAL A 15 37.90 4.88 -40.57
N PRO A 16 37.11 5.56 -39.72
CA PRO A 16 36.83 6.98 -39.89
C PRO A 16 38.07 7.86 -39.61
N SER A 17 38.23 8.90 -40.42
CA SER A 17 39.18 9.98 -40.17
C SER A 17 38.82 10.76 -38.89
N PRO A 18 39.74 11.55 -38.31
CA PRO A 18 39.43 12.37 -37.12
C PRO A 18 38.23 13.31 -37.30
N ALA A 19 38.07 13.88 -38.50
CA ALA A 19 36.94 14.75 -38.82
C ALA A 19 35.61 13.96 -38.87
N GLU A 20 35.59 12.80 -39.52
CA GLU A 20 34.40 11.93 -39.54
C GLU A 20 34.06 11.40 -38.15
N LYS A 21 35.05 11.10 -37.30
CA LYS A 21 34.81 10.73 -35.89
C LYS A 21 34.10 11.84 -35.13
N LEU A 22 34.47 13.10 -35.36
CA LEU A 22 33.81 14.25 -34.73
C LEU A 22 32.38 14.38 -35.23
N GLU A 23 32.15 14.28 -36.53
CA GLU A 23 30.82 14.35 -37.13
C GLU A 23 29.90 13.23 -36.62
N ILE A 24 30.39 12.00 -36.55
CA ILE A 24 29.65 10.86 -35.98
C ILE A 24 29.27 11.14 -34.52
N ARG A 25 30.19 11.67 -33.71
CA ARG A 25 29.91 12.02 -32.31
C ARG A 25 28.83 13.09 -32.20
N GLN A 26 28.87 14.12 -33.03
CA GLN A 26 27.86 15.19 -33.06
C GLN A 26 26.49 14.66 -33.50
N LEU A 27 26.45 13.76 -34.48
CA LEU A 27 25.21 13.10 -34.90
C LEU A 27 24.62 12.25 -33.77
N ILE A 28 25.46 11.47 -33.08
CA ILE A 28 25.03 10.67 -31.93
C ILE A 28 24.50 11.57 -30.81
N SER A 29 25.23 12.64 -30.45
CA SER A 29 24.81 13.54 -29.37
C SER A 29 23.49 14.23 -29.69
N ALA A 30 23.32 14.74 -30.91
CA ALA A 30 22.06 15.37 -31.34
C ALA A 30 20.88 14.38 -31.32
N ARG A 31 21.10 13.10 -31.64
CA ARG A 31 20.07 12.07 -31.53
C ARG A 31 19.78 11.66 -30.09
N GLN A 32 20.80 11.61 -29.23
CA GLN A 32 20.63 11.38 -27.80
C GLN A 32 19.85 12.52 -27.13
N GLU A 33 20.14 13.77 -27.47
CA GLU A 33 19.38 14.94 -27.00
C GLU A 33 17.92 14.86 -27.45
N ARG A 34 17.67 14.50 -28.72
CA ARG A 34 16.32 14.32 -29.22
C ARG A 34 15.57 13.19 -28.50
N LEU A 35 16.24 12.08 -28.19
CA LEU A 35 15.67 10.99 -27.41
C LEU A 35 15.31 11.46 -26.00
N ALA A 36 16.21 12.18 -25.33
CA ALA A 36 15.95 12.72 -24.00
C ALA A 36 14.76 13.68 -23.99
N GLN A 37 14.64 14.53 -25.01
CA GLN A 37 13.50 15.44 -25.16
C GLN A 37 12.17 14.67 -25.30
N LEU A 38 12.15 13.65 -26.17
CA LEU A 38 10.94 12.85 -26.38
C LEU A 38 10.58 12.01 -25.16
N GLN A 39 11.57 11.54 -24.39
CA GLN A 39 11.33 10.84 -23.12
C GLN A 39 10.73 11.78 -22.08
N ALA A 40 11.23 13.00 -21.95
CA ALA A 40 10.65 13.99 -21.05
C ALA A 40 9.20 14.33 -21.44
N GLU A 41 8.93 14.51 -22.74
CA GLU A 41 7.57 14.74 -23.25
C GLU A 41 6.65 13.54 -22.99
N GLN A 42 7.16 12.31 -23.16
CA GLN A 42 6.43 11.09 -22.84
C GLN A 42 6.07 11.03 -21.34
N GLU A 43 7.03 11.31 -20.46
CA GLU A 43 6.81 11.31 -19.00
C GLU A 43 5.77 12.35 -18.58
N GLU A 44 5.81 13.55 -19.19
CA GLU A 44 4.82 14.60 -18.95
C GLU A 44 3.41 14.17 -19.38
N LEU A 45 3.28 13.65 -20.61
CA LEU A 45 2.00 13.17 -21.13
C LEU A 45 1.48 11.96 -20.34
N GLN A 46 2.35 11.05 -19.95
CA GLN A 46 1.97 9.90 -19.13
C GLN A 46 1.50 10.34 -17.75
N SER A 47 2.21 11.27 -17.10
CA SER A 47 1.78 11.89 -15.85
C SER A 47 0.42 12.57 -15.99
N PHE A 48 0.17 13.28 -17.10
CA PHE A 48 -1.14 13.86 -17.38
C PHE A 48 -2.22 12.77 -17.43
N ILE A 49 -2.00 11.69 -18.18
CA ILE A 49 -2.95 10.57 -18.28
C ILE A 49 -3.19 9.93 -16.92
N ASP A 50 -2.13 9.61 -16.17
CA ASP A 50 -2.21 8.93 -14.87
C ASP A 50 -2.96 9.76 -13.82
N ASN A 51 -2.85 11.09 -13.89
CA ASN A 51 -3.60 11.99 -13.03
C ASN A 51 -5.10 12.09 -13.41
N HIS A 52 -5.45 11.87 -14.68
CA HIS A 52 -6.83 12.03 -15.18
C HIS A 52 -7.63 10.73 -15.23
N ILE A 53 -6.99 9.57 -15.46
CA ILE A 53 -7.66 8.25 -15.46
C ILE A 53 -8.49 8.04 -14.17
N PRO A 54 -7.96 8.32 -12.96
CA PRO A 54 -8.75 8.17 -11.74
C PRO A 54 -9.97 9.09 -11.71
N LEU A 55 -9.93 10.27 -12.33
CA LEU A 55 -11.03 11.25 -12.33
C LEU A 55 -12.27 10.72 -13.06
N VAL A 56 -12.06 9.91 -14.10
CA VAL A 56 -13.14 9.31 -14.90
C VAL A 56 -13.52 7.90 -14.45
N ALA A 57 -12.86 7.36 -13.44
CA ALA A 57 -13.12 6.01 -12.94
C ALA A 57 -14.57 5.89 -12.41
N PRO A 58 -15.35 4.88 -12.85
CA PRO A 58 -16.74 4.70 -12.42
C PRO A 58 -16.94 4.63 -10.91
N ILE A 59 -15.93 4.12 -10.20
CA ILE A 59 -15.93 3.98 -8.74
C ILE A 59 -16.17 5.32 -8.00
N ARG A 60 -15.84 6.46 -8.62
CA ARG A 60 -16.10 7.79 -8.03
C ARG A 60 -17.57 8.20 -8.03
N ARG A 61 -18.42 7.50 -8.79
CA ARG A 61 -19.87 7.75 -8.85
C ARG A 61 -20.68 6.77 -8.01
N ILE A 62 -20.03 5.76 -7.44
CA ILE A 62 -20.69 4.78 -6.58
C ILE A 62 -21.03 5.47 -5.27
N HIS A 63 -22.28 5.36 -4.84
CA HIS A 63 -22.73 5.88 -3.56
C HIS A 63 -22.00 5.17 -2.40
N ALA A 64 -21.77 5.90 -1.32
CA ALA A 64 -21.09 5.37 -0.12
C ALA A 64 -21.73 4.06 0.40
N ASP A 65 -23.06 3.95 0.35
CA ASP A 65 -23.80 2.76 0.80
C ASP A 65 -23.46 1.53 -0.05
N ILE A 66 -23.40 1.67 -1.37
CA ILE A 66 -23.05 0.56 -2.26
C ILE A 66 -21.59 0.16 -2.06
N LEU A 67 -20.70 1.15 -1.88
CA LEU A 67 -19.29 0.89 -1.61
C LEU A 67 -19.10 0.15 -0.27
N ARG A 68 -19.87 0.52 0.75
CA ARG A 68 -19.92 -0.15 2.06
C ARG A 68 -20.34 -1.61 1.91
N GLU A 69 -21.42 -1.89 1.18
CA GLU A 69 -21.88 -3.27 0.97
C GLU A 69 -20.82 -4.11 0.22
N ILE A 70 -20.17 -3.54 -0.80
CA ILE A 70 -19.05 -4.19 -1.49
C ILE A 70 -17.93 -4.53 -0.49
N PHE A 71 -17.53 -3.59 0.37
CA PHE A 71 -16.48 -3.83 1.36
C PHE A 71 -16.85 -4.95 2.32
N ILE A 72 -18.07 -4.95 2.86
CA ILE A 72 -18.56 -5.98 3.79
C ILE A 72 -18.50 -7.36 3.12
N HIS A 73 -18.93 -7.46 1.86
CA HIS A 73 -18.94 -8.73 1.12
C HIS A 73 -17.57 -9.17 0.59
N SER A 74 -16.58 -8.28 0.58
CA SER A 74 -15.23 -8.59 0.10
C SER A 74 -14.30 -9.17 1.17
N ILE A 75 -14.70 -9.15 2.44
CA ILE A 75 -13.93 -9.76 3.54
C ILE A 75 -14.40 -11.21 3.70
N PRO A 76 -13.52 -12.22 3.52
CA PRO A 76 -13.90 -13.61 3.68
C PRO A 76 -14.47 -13.92 5.08
N LEU A 77 -15.64 -14.54 5.14
CA LEU A 77 -16.32 -14.90 6.39
C LEU A 77 -15.51 -15.89 7.25
N HIS A 78 -14.64 -16.69 6.63
CA HIS A 78 -13.88 -17.73 7.31
C HIS A 78 -12.48 -17.30 7.76
N ASP A 79 -11.97 -16.20 7.22
CA ASP A 79 -10.66 -15.66 7.61
C ASP A 79 -10.84 -14.53 8.61
N VAL A 80 -10.16 -14.64 9.74
CA VAL A 80 -10.02 -13.50 10.65
C VAL A 80 -8.87 -12.66 10.11
N PRO A 81 -9.11 -11.39 9.74
CA PRO A 81 -8.10 -10.60 9.07
C PRO A 81 -6.89 -10.44 9.98
N PHE A 82 -5.72 -10.78 9.43
CA PHE A 82 -4.46 -10.42 10.03
C PHE A 82 -4.25 -8.92 9.77
N PRO A 83 -3.90 -8.09 10.76
CA PRO A 83 -3.81 -6.64 10.61
C PRO A 83 -2.56 -6.24 9.79
N ARG A 84 -2.60 -6.53 8.49
CA ARG A 84 -1.63 -6.09 7.47
C ARG A 84 -2.27 -4.99 6.64
N THR A 85 -1.47 -4.01 6.25
CA THR A 85 -1.90 -2.90 5.39
C THR A 85 -2.38 -3.33 4.01
N LEU A 86 -1.96 -4.53 3.57
CA LEU A 86 -2.36 -5.14 2.30
C LEU A 86 -3.66 -5.94 2.38
N ASP A 87 -4.17 -6.18 3.59
CA ASP A 87 -5.38 -6.97 3.82
C ASP A 87 -6.56 -6.05 4.20
N ALA A 88 -7.77 -6.43 3.79
CA ALA A 88 -8.99 -5.76 4.24
C ALA A 88 -9.21 -5.99 5.75
N PRO A 89 -9.74 -5.02 6.50
CA PRO A 89 -10.29 -3.73 6.05
C PRO A 89 -9.24 -2.60 5.89
N LEU A 90 -7.99 -2.79 6.33
CA LEU A 90 -6.96 -1.74 6.30
C LEU A 90 -6.65 -1.28 4.87
N LEU A 91 -6.64 -2.19 3.91
CA LEU A 91 -6.44 -1.88 2.49
C LEU A 91 -7.41 -0.78 2.00
N PHE A 92 -8.68 -0.84 2.40
CA PHE A 92 -9.67 0.15 1.96
C PHE A 92 -9.35 1.56 2.46
N THR A 93 -8.63 1.70 3.57
CA THR A 93 -8.21 2.99 4.11
C THR A 93 -7.06 3.64 3.33
N ALA A 94 -6.40 2.88 2.45
CA ALA A 94 -5.22 3.32 1.70
C ALA A 94 -5.51 3.71 0.23
N VAL A 95 -6.68 3.34 -0.32
CA VAL A 95 -6.98 3.53 -1.76
C VAL A 95 -7.23 5.00 -2.12
N CYS A 96 -8.24 5.62 -1.51
CA CYS A 96 -8.56 7.03 -1.73
C CYS A 96 -9.33 7.60 -0.53
N ARG A 97 -9.57 8.92 -0.54
CA ARG A 97 -10.28 9.61 0.55
C ARG A 97 -11.69 9.05 0.80
N LEU A 98 -12.49 8.86 -0.25
CA LEU A 98 -13.85 8.33 -0.14
C LEU A 98 -13.86 6.92 0.47
N TRP A 99 -12.97 6.04 -0.01
CA TRP A 99 -12.87 4.67 0.51
C TRP A 99 -12.46 4.65 1.98
N ARG A 100 -11.53 5.53 2.37
CA ARG A 100 -11.14 5.68 3.77
C ARG A 100 -12.31 6.13 4.63
N GLU A 101 -13.05 7.16 4.21
CA GLU A 101 -14.21 7.66 4.95
C GLU A 101 -15.27 6.57 5.12
N VAL A 102 -15.59 5.82 4.05
CA VAL A 102 -16.55 4.71 4.10
C VAL A 102 -16.02 3.57 4.98
N ALA A 103 -14.78 3.15 4.82
CA ALA A 103 -14.21 2.05 5.59
C ALA A 103 -14.16 2.37 7.09
N VAL A 104 -13.69 3.57 7.47
CA VAL A 104 -13.59 4.00 8.88
C VAL A 104 -14.96 4.16 9.52
N SER A 105 -15.96 4.63 8.78
CA SER A 105 -17.34 4.83 9.28
C SER A 105 -18.22 3.57 9.24
N THR A 106 -17.67 2.42 8.86
CA THR A 106 -18.39 1.14 8.77
C THR A 106 -17.90 0.16 9.84
N PRO A 107 -18.51 0.14 11.05
CA PRO A 107 -18.07 -0.73 12.15
C PRO A 107 -18.11 -2.23 11.83
N GLU A 108 -18.95 -2.65 10.88
CA GLU A 108 -19.03 -4.03 10.40
C GLU A 108 -17.69 -4.56 9.85
N LEU A 109 -16.84 -3.68 9.34
CA LEU A 109 -15.54 -4.07 8.79
C LEU A 109 -14.50 -4.35 9.89
N TRP A 110 -14.73 -3.82 11.09
CA TRP A 110 -13.75 -3.82 12.19
C TRP A 110 -14.16 -4.76 13.34
N ASN A 111 -15.28 -5.48 13.23
CA ASN A 111 -15.78 -6.34 14.29
C ASN A 111 -15.06 -7.71 14.39
N ARG A 112 -14.01 -7.94 13.59
CA ARG A 112 -13.18 -9.16 13.62
C ARG A 112 -11.72 -8.77 13.54
N ILE A 113 -10.88 -9.34 14.40
CA ILE A 113 -9.42 -9.11 14.36
C ILE A 113 -8.66 -10.34 14.85
N HIS A 114 -7.57 -10.67 14.17
CA HIS A 114 -6.61 -11.66 14.63
C HIS A 114 -5.52 -10.96 15.44
N ILE A 115 -5.48 -11.23 16.74
CA ILE A 115 -4.51 -10.62 17.66
C ILE A 115 -3.47 -11.68 17.99
N ALA A 116 -2.33 -11.63 17.30
CA ALA A 116 -1.17 -12.43 17.65
C ALA A 116 -0.20 -11.57 18.44
N LEU A 117 -0.09 -11.81 19.76
CA LEU A 117 0.83 -11.10 20.64
C LEU A 117 2.29 -11.34 20.19
N PRO A 118 3.01 -10.30 19.73
CA PRO A 118 4.39 -10.46 19.33
C PRO A 118 5.26 -10.80 20.54
N ARG A 119 6.09 -11.82 20.42
CA ARG A 119 7.04 -12.19 21.48
C ARG A 119 8.46 -11.75 21.12
N PRO A 120 9.24 -11.22 22.08
CA PRO A 120 10.63 -10.89 21.83
C PRO A 120 11.39 -12.17 21.49
N LYS A 121 12.19 -12.14 20.42
CA LYS A 121 12.97 -13.31 19.97
C LYS A 121 14.16 -13.58 20.89
N CYS A 122 14.75 -12.54 21.46
CA CYS A 122 15.92 -12.60 22.33
C CYS A 122 15.79 -11.57 23.46
N LEU A 123 16.47 -11.83 24.58
CA LEU A 123 16.68 -10.86 25.65
C LEU A 123 18.13 -10.31 25.58
N PRO A 124 18.37 -9.07 26.01
CA PRO A 124 17.42 -8.11 26.58
C PRO A 124 16.46 -7.54 25.52
N ILE A 125 15.29 -7.08 25.98
CA ILE A 125 14.30 -6.44 25.10
C ILE A 125 14.91 -5.17 24.51
N THR A 126 15.02 -5.12 23.18
CA THR A 126 15.60 -3.99 22.46
C THR A 126 14.60 -2.84 22.32
N ASP A 127 15.10 -1.63 22.11
CA ASP A 127 14.25 -0.44 21.90
C ASP A 127 13.44 -0.53 20.60
N GLU A 128 13.93 -1.25 19.60
CA GLU A 128 13.18 -1.54 18.37
C GLU A 128 11.95 -2.40 18.68
N PHE A 129 12.09 -3.40 19.55
CA PHE A 129 10.95 -4.22 19.96
C PHE A 129 9.92 -3.39 20.75
N ARG A 130 10.38 -2.50 21.64
CA ARG A 130 9.48 -1.59 22.38
C ARG A 130 8.71 -0.66 21.44
N SER A 131 9.40 -0.07 20.47
CA SER A 131 8.80 0.81 19.46
C SER A 131 7.78 0.07 18.60
N PHE A 132 8.11 -1.15 18.19
CA PHE A 132 7.19 -2.02 17.47
C PHE A 132 5.95 -2.37 18.30
N MET A 133 6.12 -2.74 19.57
CA MET A 133 5.00 -3.04 20.47
C MET A 133 4.09 -1.83 20.67
N HIS A 134 4.65 -0.62 20.76
CA HIS A 134 3.86 0.61 20.86
C HIS A 134 3.02 0.85 19.59
N LEU A 135 3.61 0.71 18.40
CA LEU A 135 2.89 0.83 17.13
C LEU A 135 1.83 -0.26 16.94
N TRP A 136 2.14 -1.48 17.35
CA TRP A 136 1.21 -2.61 17.33
C TRP A 136 -0.01 -2.34 18.23
N GLY A 137 0.24 -1.90 19.47
CA GLY A 137 -0.83 -1.54 20.42
C GLY A 137 -1.72 -0.41 19.90
N GLU A 138 -1.12 0.63 19.30
CA GLU A 138 -1.87 1.72 18.69
C GLU A 138 -2.75 1.24 17.51
N GLY A 139 -2.23 0.33 16.70
CA GLY A 139 -3.00 -0.29 15.62
C GLY A 139 -4.20 -1.10 16.12
N VAL A 140 -4.00 -1.89 17.19
CA VAL A 140 -5.09 -2.63 17.85
C VAL A 140 -6.12 -1.66 18.44
N ARG A 141 -5.68 -0.62 19.15
CA ARG A 141 -6.55 0.41 19.73
C ARG A 141 -7.43 1.08 18.68
N ILE A 142 -6.84 1.53 17.56
CA ILE A 142 -7.58 2.13 16.44
C ILE A 142 -8.61 1.14 15.87
N TRP A 143 -8.27 -0.15 15.79
CA TRP A 143 -9.20 -1.16 15.32
C TRP A 143 -10.40 -1.30 16.25
N LEU A 144 -10.14 -1.39 17.56
CA LEU A 144 -11.18 -1.48 18.59
C LEU A 144 -12.11 -0.26 18.55
N GLU A 145 -11.57 0.96 18.42
CA GLU A 145 -12.37 2.18 18.31
C GLU A 145 -13.30 2.16 17.09
N ARG A 146 -12.82 1.69 15.95
CA ARG A 146 -13.61 1.62 14.71
C ARG A 146 -14.69 0.53 14.74
N SER A 147 -14.51 -0.50 15.55
CA SER A 147 -15.55 -1.53 15.76
C SER A 147 -16.78 -1.01 16.50
N GLY A 148 -16.67 0.13 17.17
CA GLY A 148 -17.75 0.79 17.88
C GLY A 148 -18.33 -0.09 19.00
N THR A 149 -19.65 -0.27 19.00
CA THR A 149 -20.36 -1.10 20.00
C THR A 149 -20.63 -2.52 19.51
N ARG A 150 -20.08 -2.92 18.36
CA ARG A 150 -20.33 -4.26 17.80
C ARG A 150 -19.55 -5.32 18.58
N PRO A 151 -20.12 -6.54 18.77
CA PRO A 151 -19.38 -7.65 19.35
C PRO A 151 -18.13 -7.97 18.54
N LEU A 152 -16.99 -8.10 19.21
CA LEU A 152 -15.72 -8.42 18.58
C LEU A 152 -15.52 -9.93 18.52
N ALA A 153 -15.22 -10.45 17.33
CA ALA A 153 -14.71 -11.80 17.18
C ALA A 153 -13.17 -11.76 17.19
N LEU A 154 -12.59 -12.23 18.28
CA LEU A 154 -11.16 -12.35 18.45
C LEU A 154 -10.73 -13.76 18.10
N SER A 155 -9.69 -13.90 17.29
CA SER A 155 -8.95 -15.17 17.22
C SER A 155 -7.57 -14.99 17.82
N ASP A 156 -7.29 -15.78 18.84
CA ASP A 156 -5.94 -15.96 19.35
C ASP A 156 -5.19 -16.91 18.40
N GLY A 157 -3.86 -16.85 18.37
CA GLY A 157 -2.99 -17.74 17.58
C GLY A 157 -3.21 -19.24 17.84
N ILE A 158 -4.02 -19.58 18.85
CA ILE A 158 -4.51 -20.91 19.21
C ILE A 158 -6.03 -20.98 18.95
N LYS A 159 -6.44 -21.10 17.68
CA LYS A 159 -7.81 -21.45 17.17
C LYS A 159 -8.97 -21.43 18.20
N LYS A 160 -9.25 -20.29 18.83
CA LYS A 160 -10.47 -20.07 19.62
C LYS A 160 -11.03 -18.70 19.25
N ILE A 161 -12.28 -18.71 18.80
CA ILE A 161 -13.05 -17.50 18.57
C ILE A 161 -13.70 -17.14 19.90
N PHE A 162 -13.33 -16.00 20.47
CA PHE A 162 -14.03 -15.43 21.62
C PHE A 162 -14.89 -14.27 21.12
N THR A 163 -16.17 -14.27 21.49
CA THR A 163 -17.05 -13.12 21.32
C THR A 163 -17.08 -12.36 22.64
N THR A 164 -16.49 -11.17 22.67
CA THR A 164 -16.37 -10.36 23.89
C THR A 164 -16.90 -8.96 23.63
N SER A 165 -17.58 -8.37 24.61
CA SER A 165 -18.08 -6.99 24.53
C SER A 165 -16.93 -5.99 24.68
N THR A 166 -16.96 -4.86 23.97
CA THR A 166 -15.88 -3.85 23.99
C THR A 166 -15.59 -3.29 25.39
N ALA A 167 -16.55 -3.33 26.31
CA ALA A 167 -16.37 -2.89 27.70
C ALA A 167 -15.51 -3.83 28.56
N GLU A 168 -15.32 -5.09 28.17
CA GLU A 168 -14.59 -6.10 28.96
C GLU A 168 -13.08 -6.13 28.63
N LEU A 169 -12.68 -5.60 27.47
CA LEU A 169 -11.28 -5.66 26.99
C LEU A 169 -10.38 -4.59 27.61
N SER A 170 -10.91 -3.40 27.91
CA SER A 170 -10.16 -2.35 28.62
C SER A 170 -9.71 -2.81 30.02
N SER A 171 -10.46 -3.73 30.64
CA SER A 171 -10.11 -4.32 31.93
C SER A 171 -9.04 -5.42 31.83
N LEU A 172 -8.88 -6.06 30.67
CA LEU A 172 -7.86 -7.10 30.45
C LEU A 172 -6.49 -6.51 30.15
N GLU A 173 -6.41 -5.37 29.44
CA GLU A 173 -5.16 -4.62 29.24
C GLU A 173 -4.54 -4.18 30.58
N GLU A 174 -5.36 -3.83 31.57
CA GLU A 174 -4.89 -3.46 32.92
C GLU A 174 -4.45 -4.68 33.76
N LEU A 175 -5.02 -5.86 33.54
CA LEU A 175 -4.72 -7.07 34.32
C LEU A 175 -3.47 -7.81 33.82
N GLU A 176 -3.20 -7.82 32.51
CA GLU A 176 -1.96 -8.39 31.98
C GLU A 176 -0.74 -7.51 32.25
N CYS A 177 -0.90 -6.17 32.28
CA CYS A 177 0.19 -5.26 32.68
C CYS A 177 0.57 -5.37 34.17
N ARG A 178 -0.31 -5.87 35.03
CA ARG A 178 -0.04 -6.07 36.47
C ARG A 178 0.55 -7.43 36.83
N SER A 179 0.55 -8.38 35.90
CA SER A 179 1.01 -9.75 36.16
C SER A 179 2.46 -10.02 35.69
N ILE A 180 3.20 -8.99 35.26
CA ILE A 180 4.59 -9.08 34.78
C ILE A 180 5.52 -8.13 35.57
N TRP A 181 5.31 -8.03 36.89
CA TRP A 181 6.29 -7.47 37.82
C TRP A 181 6.56 -8.48 38.94
#